data_AF-A0A363SLH4-F1
#
_entry.id   AF-A0A363SLH4-F1
#
_cell.length_a   1.000
_cell.length_b   1.000
_cell.length_c   1.000
_cell.angle_alpha   90.00
_cell.angle_beta   90.00
_cell.angle_gamma   90.00
#
_symmetry.space_group_name_H-M   'P 1'
#
loop_
_entity.id
_entity.type
_entity.pdbx_description
1 polymer ?
#
loop_
_entity_poly.entity_id
_entity_poly.type
_entity_poly.pdbx_seq_one_letter_code
_entity_poly.pdbx_strand_id
1 'polypeptide(L)'
;MNQWEVFVNDVKELAEDTELELTIRTLNPGIHKYTYKRVRAQVSADLKKHADQLQVRLGRGQLSQGRFSIKVLGEVQRMPAKYL
;
A
#
# COMPACT_ATOMS: atom_id res chain seq x y z
N MET A 1 6.04 9.37 10.03
CA MET A 1 6.04 8.04 9.40
C MET A 1 4.62 7.56 9.33
N ASN A 2 4.06 7.47 8.12
CA ASN A 2 2.74 6.90 7.94
C ASN A 2 2.82 5.37 7.98
N GLN A 3 1.75 4.77 8.47
CA GLN A 3 1.55 3.33 8.45
C GLN A 3 0.45 3.01 7.45
N TRP A 4 0.76 2.13 6.52
CA TRP A 4 -0.13 1.69 5.46
C TRP A 4 -0.36 0.19 5.56
N GLU A 5 -1.47 -0.24 4.98
CA GLU A 5 -1.76 -1.66 4.78
C GLU A 5 -2.23 -1.90 3.36
N VAL A 6 -1.80 -3.03 2.79
CA VAL A 6 -2.24 -3.52 1.48
C VAL A 6 -2.82 -4.93 1.63
N PHE A 7 -3.76 -5.27 0.76
CA PHE A 7 -4.32 -6.61 0.61
C PHE A 7 -3.89 -7.19 -0.72
N VAL A 8 -3.19 -8.33 -0.68
CA VAL A 8 -2.72 -9.09 -1.85
C VAL A 8 -3.03 -10.57 -1.66
N ASN A 9 -3.02 -11.38 -2.72
CA ASN A 9 -3.19 -12.82 -2.55
C ASN A 9 -1.85 -13.49 -2.21
N ASP A 10 -0.76 -13.03 -2.82
CA ASP A 10 0.61 -13.47 -2.56
C ASP A 10 1.53 -12.26 -2.34
N VAL A 11 2.47 -12.38 -1.39
CA VAL A 11 3.49 -11.35 -1.13
C VAL A 11 4.36 -11.10 -2.37
N LYS A 12 4.51 -12.10 -3.25
CA LYS A 12 5.25 -11.97 -4.51
C LYS A 12 4.66 -10.94 -5.48
N GLU A 13 3.41 -10.52 -5.28
CA GLU A 13 2.79 -9.42 -6.04
C GLU A 13 3.47 -8.06 -5.74
N LEU A 14 4.17 -7.96 -4.61
CA LEU A 14 4.91 -6.77 -4.19
C LEU A 14 6.34 -6.80 -4.74
N ALA A 15 6.48 -6.67 -6.06
CA ALA A 15 7.79 -6.61 -6.70
C ALA A 15 8.56 -5.36 -6.25
N GLU A 16 9.70 -5.58 -5.60
CA GLU A 16 10.54 -4.51 -5.07
C GLU A 16 11.10 -3.62 -6.17
N ASP A 17 11.34 -2.35 -5.84
CA ASP A 17 11.99 -1.36 -6.72
C ASP A 17 11.33 -1.10 -8.08
N THR A 18 10.08 -1.53 -8.22
CA THR A 18 9.23 -1.23 -9.39
C THR A 18 8.07 -0.33 -9.01
N GLU A 19 7.56 0.42 -9.98
CA GLU A 19 6.33 1.19 -9.79
C GLU A 19 5.13 0.25 -9.88
N LEU A 20 4.37 0.18 -8.79
CA LEU A 20 3.20 -0.67 -8.64
C LEU A 20 1.95 0.17 -8.38
N GLU A 21 0.82 -0.23 -8.97
CA GLU A 21 -0.48 0.31 -8.61
C GLU A 21 -1.10 -0.51 -7.47
N LEU A 22 -1.08 0.04 -6.26
CA LEU A 22 -1.55 -0.62 -5.05
C LEU A 22 -2.83 0.03 -4.52
N THR A 23 -3.71 -0.78 -3.93
CA THR A 23 -4.83 -0.28 -3.13
C THR A 23 -4.43 -0.36 -1.67
N ILE A 24 -4.10 0.78 -1.07
CA ILE A 24 -3.62 0.87 0.31
C ILE A 24 -4.65 1.55 1.19
N ARG A 25 -4.64 1.22 2.48
CA ARG A 25 -5.38 1.96 3.52
C ARG A 25 -4.44 2.46 4.58
N THR A 26 -4.80 3.57 5.22
CA THR A 26 -4.04 4.09 6.36
C THR A 26 -4.33 3.26 7.62
N LEU A 27 -3.28 3.05 8.41
CA LEU A 27 -3.32 2.52 9.77
C LEU A 27 -2.89 3.58 10.80
N ASN A 28 -2.80 4.85 10.39
CA ASN A 28 -2.43 5.92 11.31
C ASN A 28 -3.49 6.04 12.43
N PRO A 29 -3.07 6.18 13.70
CA PRO A 29 -4.00 6.33 14.81
C PRO A 29 -4.88 7.57 14.65
N GLY A 30 -6.14 7.47 15.08
CA GLY A 30 -7.12 8.56 14.98
C GLY A 30 -7.88 8.64 13.66
N ILE A 31 -7.51 7.86 12.63
CA ILE A 31 -8.27 7.75 11.39
C ILE A 31 -9.14 6.48 11.44
N HIS A 32 -10.42 6.64 11.79
CA HIS A 32 -11.37 5.52 11.93
C HIS A 32 -11.99 5.06 10.61
N LYS A 33 -11.97 5.90 9.58
CA LYS A 33 -12.41 5.52 8.24
C LYS A 33 -11.24 4.88 7.50
N TYR A 34 -11.27 3.56 7.40
CA TYR A 34 -10.35 2.74 6.59
C TYR A 34 -10.63 2.96 5.09
N THR A 35 -10.47 4.19 4.63
CA THR A 35 -10.70 4.53 3.23
C THR A 35 -9.51 4.01 2.44
N TYR A 36 -9.78 3.02 1.59
CA TYR A 36 -8.82 2.60 0.60
C TYR A 36 -8.60 3.72 -0.40
N LYS A 37 -7.34 3.91 -0.77
CA LYS A 37 -6.94 4.73 -1.88
C LYS A 37 -6.06 3.93 -2.81
N ARG A 38 -6.20 4.20 -4.09
CA ARG A 38 -5.35 3.59 -5.11
C ARG A 38 -4.19 4.52 -5.38
N VAL A 39 -2.99 3.97 -5.37
CA VAL A 39 -1.75 4.75 -5.49
C VAL A 39 -0.79 4.06 -6.42
N ARG A 40 0.04 4.85 -7.10
CA ARG A 40 1.31 4.40 -7.63
C ARG A 40 2.32 4.47 -6.51
N ALA A 41 3.04 3.39 -6.25
CA ALA A 41 3.99 3.31 -5.17
C ALA A 41 5.16 2.39 -5.52
N GLN A 42 6.27 2.60 -4.83
CA GLN A 42 7.41 1.67 -4.79
C GLN A 42 7.46 1.04 -3.41
N VAL A 43 7.85 -0.23 -3.36
CA VAL A 43 7.98 -1.00 -2.13
C VAL A 43 9.37 -1.63 -2.05
N SER A 44 9.84 -1.87 -0.83
CA SER A 44 11.13 -2.48 -0.57
C SER A 44 11.09 -3.26 0.73
N ALA A 45 11.67 -4.45 0.76
CA ALA A 45 11.80 -5.27 1.97
C ALA A 45 12.76 -4.62 2.98
N ASP A 46 13.70 -3.77 2.52
CA ASP A 46 14.46 -2.90 3.42
C ASP A 46 13.54 -1.82 4.00
N LEU A 47 13.27 -1.93 5.30
CA LEU A 47 12.40 -1.03 6.06
C LEU A 47 12.95 0.40 6.20
N LYS A 48 14.24 0.61 5.92
CA LYS A 48 14.90 1.93 6.03
C LYS A 48 14.95 2.68 4.70
N LYS A 49 14.65 2.01 3.58
CA LYS A 49 14.75 2.60 2.23
C LYS A 49 13.74 3.71 1.99
N HIS A 50 12.54 3.58 2.56
CA HIS A 50 11.49 4.59 2.48
C HIS A 50 11.01 5.01 3.87
N ALA A 51 10.52 6.25 3.96
CA ALA A 51 10.12 6.86 5.23
C ALA A 51 8.83 6.29 5.82
N ASP A 52 7.97 5.68 5.00
CA ASP A 52 6.69 5.11 5.40
C ASP A 52 6.73 3.57 5.42
N GLN A 53 5.86 2.97 6.21
CA GLN A 53 5.80 1.52 6.43
C GLN A 53 4.54 0.91 5.82
N LEU A 54 4.67 -0.30 5.28
CA LEU A 54 3.60 -1.07 4.67
C LEU A 54 3.50 -2.45 5.32
N GLN A 55 2.32 -2.72 5.86
CA GLN A 55 1.91 -4.04 6.32
C GLN A 55 1.13 -4.75 5.22
N VAL A 56 1.26 -6.08 5.16
CA VAL A 56 0.64 -6.89 4.12
C VAL A 56 -0.37 -7.84 4.75
N ARG A 57 -1.60 -7.78 4.26
CA ARG A 57 -2.61 -8.81 4.51
C ARG A 57 -2.80 -9.68 3.29
N LEU A 58 -2.85 -10.98 3.53
CA LEU A 58 -3.14 -11.96 2.50
C LEU A 58 -4.65 -12.09 2.28
N GLY A 59 -5.08 -12.72 1.18
CA GLY A 59 -6.49 -12.75 0.73
C GLY A 59 -7.54 -13.19 1.77
N ARG A 60 -7.16 -13.92 2.81
CA ARG A 60 -8.05 -14.28 3.94
C ARG A 60 -7.99 -13.31 5.13
N GLY A 61 -7.37 -12.15 4.96
CA GLY A 61 -7.16 -11.15 6.00
C GLY A 61 -6.02 -11.50 6.98
N GLN A 62 -5.29 -12.61 6.77
CA GLN A 62 -4.15 -12.99 7.60
C GLN A 62 -3.04 -11.96 7.45
N LEU A 63 -2.50 -11.49 8.58
CA LEU A 63 -1.34 -10.60 8.59
C LEU A 63 -0.09 -11.41 8.20
N SER A 64 0.58 -10.97 7.14
CA SER A 64 1.87 -11.53 6.73
C SER A 64 2.99 -11.05 7.65
N GLN A 65 4.04 -11.86 7.80
CA GLN A 65 5.28 -11.41 8.44
C GLN A 65 6.09 -10.48 7.54
N GLY A 66 5.84 -10.50 6.22
CA GLY A 66 6.47 -9.60 5.26
C GLY A 66 6.08 -8.15 5.55
N ARG A 67 7.06 -7.36 5.98
CA ARG A 67 6.93 -5.90 6.12
C ARG A 67 7.77 -5.25 5.05
N PHE A 68 7.28 -4.13 4.55
CA PHE A 68 7.95 -3.36 3.51
C PHE A 68 8.01 -1.90 3.95
N SER A 69 9.04 -1.18 3.50
CA SER A 69 8.94 0.26 3.39
C SER A 69 8.21 0.60 2.08
N ILE A 70 7.48 1.71 2.06
CA ILE A 70 6.72 2.16 0.89
C ILE A 70 7.00 3.63 0.60
N LYS A 71 7.09 3.95 -0.68
CA LYS A 71 7.09 5.33 -1.19
C LYS A 71 5.89 5.52 -2.10
N VAL A 72 4.93 6.31 -1.67
CA VAL A 72 3.77 6.70 -2.49
C VAL A 72 4.22 7.76 -3.49
N LEU A 73 4.07 7.47 -4.79
CA LEU A 73 4.44 8.36 -5.90
C LEU A 73 3.28 9.26 -6.33
N GLY A 74 2.05 8.80 -6.18
CA GLY A 74 0.85 9.58 -6.48
C GLY A 74 -0.43 8.75 -6.35
N GLU A 75 -1.58 9.42 -6.26
CA GLU A 75 -2.89 8.75 -6.22
C GLU A 75 -3.38 8.46 -7.65
N VAL A 76 -4.03 7.32 -7.84
CA VAL A 76 -4.62 6.90 -9.12
C VAL A 76 -6.12 7.14 -9.05
N GLN A 77 -6.60 8.10 -9.83
CA GLN A 77 -8.01 8.40 -9.95
C GLN A 77 -8.64 7.52 -11.03
N ARG A 78 -9.57 6.64 -10.64
CA ARG A 78 -10.19 5.67 -11.54
C ARG A 78 -11.56 6.10 -12.08
N MET A 79 -12.04 7.30 -11.73
CA MET A 79 -13.29 7.79 -12.30
C MET A 79 -13.10 8.02 -13.80
N PRO A 80 -13.93 7.41 -14.66
CA PRO A 80 -13.88 7.71 -16.09
C PRO A 80 -14.09 9.21 -16.29
N ALA A 81 -13.37 9.81 -17.24
CA ALA A 81 -13.42 11.26 -17.48
C ALA A 81 -14.85 11.82 -17.68
N LYS A 82 -15.78 10.97 -18.13
CA LYS A 82 -17.21 11.32 -18.30
C LYS A 82 -17.96 11.61 -16.98
N TYR A 83 -17.42 11.17 -15.84
CA TYR A 83 -18.04 11.32 -14.52
C TYR A 83 -17.21 12.20 -13.56
N LEU A 84 -16.23 12.94 -14.11
CA LEU A 84 -15.57 14.06 -13.44
C LEU A 84 -16.34 15.35 -13.72
#